data_AF-A0A966YI20-F1
#
_entry.id   AF-A0A966YI20-F1
#
_cell.length_a   1.000
_cell.length_b   1.000
_cell.length_c   1.000
_cell.angle_alpha   90.00
_cell.angle_beta   90.00
_cell.angle_gamma   90.00
#
_symmetry.space_group_name_H-M   'P 1'
#
loop_
_entity.id
_entity.type
_entity.pdbx_description
1 polymer ?
#
loop_
_entity_poly.entity_id
_entity_poly.type
_entity_poly.pdbx_seq_one_letter_code
_entity_poly.pdbx_strand_id
1 'polypeptide(L)' 'MSTVCPFRAGSAYGRGVAIPTTITCVDCGGVCSLISYEPDEGWEPGDIVAFRCQDCLDRWDVELTAEDIRD' A
#
# COMPACT_ATOMS: atom_id res chain seq x y z
N MET A 1 18.33 -19.20 -3.99
CA MET A 1 17.77 -17.97 -4.60
C MET A 1 16.36 -17.81 -4.05
N SER A 2 16.12 -16.67 -3.40
CA SER A 2 14.87 -16.17 -2.82
C SER A 2 14.14 -17.06 -1.79
N THR A 3 14.52 -16.89 -0.52
CA THR A 3 13.72 -17.33 0.63
C THR A 3 12.54 -16.39 0.76
N VAL A 4 11.36 -16.90 0.42
CA VAL A 4 10.07 -16.22 0.55
C VAL A 4 9.84 -15.88 2.02
N CYS A 5 9.90 -14.60 2.36
CA CYS A 5 9.63 -14.10 3.72
C CYS A 5 8.10 -14.03 3.92
N PRO A 6 7.54 -14.60 5.01
CA PRO A 6 6.10 -14.68 5.19
C PRO A 6 5.59 -13.32 5.70
N PHE A 7 5.09 -12.46 4.81
CA PHE A 7 4.63 -11.13 5.22
C PHE A 7 3.12 -11.09 5.43
N ARG A 8 2.72 -10.80 6.67
CA ARG A 8 1.35 -10.48 7.08
C ARG A 8 0.82 -9.33 6.22
N ALA A 9 -0.35 -9.52 5.61
CA ALA A 9 -1.15 -8.43 5.03
C ALA A 9 -1.37 -7.36 6.12
N GLY A 10 -0.66 -6.25 6.02
CA GLY A 10 -0.83 -5.11 6.92
C GLY A 10 -1.97 -4.23 6.40
N SER A 11 -2.74 -3.68 7.33
CA SER A 11 -3.70 -2.63 7.05
C SER A 11 -3.17 -1.35 7.72
N ALA A 12 -3.12 -0.24 6.99
CA ALA A 12 -2.82 1.06 7.58
C ALA A 12 -4.16 1.61 8.06
N TYR A 13 -4.20 2.02 9.33
CA TYR A 13 -5.41 2.53 9.95
C TYR A 13 -5.17 3.96 10.38
N GLY A 14 -6.20 4.77 10.15
CA GLY A 14 -6.56 5.79 11.11
C GLY A 14 -7.93 6.37 10.85
N ARG A 15 -8.37 7.03 11.92
CA ARG A 15 -9.73 7.47 12.26
C ARG A 15 -10.89 6.51 11.94
N GLY A 16 -10.64 5.28 11.52
CA GLY A 16 -11.63 4.24 11.23
C GLY A 16 -11.40 3.51 9.90
N VAL A 17 -10.61 4.05 8.97
CA VAL A 17 -10.49 3.50 7.62
C VAL A 17 -9.21 2.70 7.43
N ALA A 18 -9.37 1.48 6.93
CA ALA A 18 -8.33 0.52 6.60
C ALA A 18 -8.05 0.49 5.10
N ILE A 19 -6.80 0.77 4.71
CA ILE A 19 -6.31 0.58 3.34
C ILE A 19 -5.22 -0.52 3.28
N PRO A 20 -5.01 -1.16 2.11
CA PRO A 20 -3.92 -2.12 1.93
C PRO A 20 -2.55 -1.47 2.16
N THR A 21 -1.68 -2.10 2.96
CA THR A 21 -0.28 -1.61 3.10
C THR A 21 0.69 -2.25 2.13
N THR A 22 0.23 -3.21 1.33
CA THR A 22 1.07 -3.91 0.36
C THR A 22 0.35 -4.15 -0.95
N ILE A 23 1.09 -4.01 -2.05
CA ILE A 23 0.65 -4.36 -3.41
C ILE A 23 1.74 -5.19 -4.10
N THR A 24 1.39 -5.84 -5.21
CA THR A 24 2.37 -6.50 -6.10
C THR A 24 2.96 -5.49 -7.07
N CYS A 25 4.29 -5.46 -7.18
CA CYS A 25 5.00 -4.63 -8.15
C CYS A 25 4.66 -5.08 -9.58
N VAL A 26 4.24 -4.14 -10.44
CA VAL A 26 3.90 -4.45 -11.83
C VAL A 26 5.13 -4.79 -12.68
N ASP A 27 6.30 -4.23 -12.35
CA ASP A 27 7.52 -4.42 -13.15
C ASP A 27 8.26 -5.72 -12.82
N CYS A 28 8.37 -6.06 -11.52
CA CYS A 28 9.20 -7.19 -11.08
C CYS A 28 8.42 -8.30 -10.36
N GLY A 29 7.12 -8.09 -10.07
CA GLY A 29 6.30 -9.03 -9.30
C GLY A 29 6.63 -9.09 -7.80
N GLY A 30 7.60 -8.30 -7.34
CA GLY A 30 8.00 -8.19 -5.93
C GLY A 30 6.94 -7.52 -5.05
N VAL A 31 7.18 -7.47 -3.74
CA VAL A 31 6.26 -6.82 -2.79
C VAL A 31 6.58 -5.34 -2.68
N CYS A 32 5.56 -4.51 -2.83
CA CYS A 32 5.63 -3.09 -2.50
C CYS A 32 5.00 -2.82 -1.13
N SER A 33 5.59 -1.90 -0.36
CA SER A 33 5.07 -1.45 0.93
C SER A 33 4.64 0.02 0.84
N LEU A 34 3.54 0.36 1.51
CA LEU A 34 3.03 1.73 1.63
C LEU A 34 4.08 2.62 2.33
N ILE A 35 4.35 3.78 1.73
CA ILE A 35 5.26 4.80 2.29
C ILE A 35 4.58 6.15 2.53
N SER A 36 3.34 6.32 2.06
CA SER A 36 2.53 7.48 2.43
C SER A 36 2.10 7.40 3.89
N TYR A 37 2.13 8.56 4.55
CA TYR A 37 1.51 8.73 5.86
C TYR A 37 0.04 9.04 5.68
N GLU A 38 -0.72 8.62 6.67
CA GLU A 38 -2.14 8.93 6.72
C GLU A 38 -2.40 10.43 6.93
N PRO A 39 -3.37 11.01 6.20
CA PRO A 39 -3.85 12.37 6.45
C PRO A 39 -4.56 12.50 7.81
N ASP A 40 -4.57 13.72 8.37
CA ASP A 40 -5.25 13.99 9.65
C ASP A 40 -6.77 13.71 9.60
N GLU A 41 -7.36 13.81 8.41
CA GLU A 41 -8.79 13.58 8.12
C GLU A 41 -9.11 12.09 7.86
N GLY A 42 -8.08 11.25 7.72
CA GLY A 42 -8.21 9.84 7.30
C GLY A 42 -8.01 9.66 5.80
N TRP A 43 -8.20 8.43 5.31
CA TRP A 43 -8.14 8.11 3.89
C TRP A 43 -9.50 8.32 3.20
N GLU A 44 -9.49 8.95 2.03
CA GLU A 44 -10.67 9.16 1.19
C GLU A 44 -10.49 8.60 -0.23
N PRO A 45 -11.58 8.19 -0.91
CA PRO A 45 -11.48 7.80 -2.32
C PRO A 45 -10.97 8.97 -3.18
N GLY A 46 -10.02 8.69 -4.06
CA GLY A 46 -9.32 9.68 -4.89
C GLY A 46 -7.97 10.14 -4.32
N ASP A 47 -7.65 9.78 -3.06
CA ASP A 47 -6.33 10.03 -2.49
C ASP A 47 -5.25 9.25 -3.25
N ILE A 48 -4.09 9.89 -3.46
CA ILE A 48 -2.93 9.26 -4.07
C ILE A 48 -1.97 8.78 -2.98
N VAL A 49 -1.81 7.46 -2.89
CA VAL A 49 -0.88 6.81 -1.97
C VAL A 49 0.35 6.26 -2.69
N ALA A 50 1.51 6.41 -2.06
CA ALA A 50 2.77 5.97 -2.61
C ALA A 50 3.18 4.62 -2.00
N PHE A 51 3.55 3.68 -2.85
CA PHE A 51 4.13 2.39 -2.52
C PHE A 51 5.55 2.29 -3.05
N ARG A 52 6.42 1.55 -2.35
CA ARG A 52 7.78 1.29 -2.80
C ARG A 52 8.09 -0.20 -2.83
N CYS A 53 8.60 -0.68 -3.96
CA CYS A 53 9.04 -2.07 -4.11
C CYS A 53 10.32 -2.33 -3.30
N GLN A 54 10.37 -3.47 -2.62
CA GLN A 54 11.56 -3.89 -1.87
C GLN A 54 12.67 -4.45 -2.77
N ASP A 55 12.32 -4.96 -3.96
CA ASP A 55 13.24 -5.67 -4.86
C ASP A 55 13.85 -4.74 -5.93
N CYS A 56 13.01 -4.05 -6.72
CA CYS A 56 13.49 -3.14 -7.77
C CYS A 56 13.65 -1.69 -7.30
N LEU A 57 13.18 -1.36 -6.10
CA LEU A 57 13.23 -0.02 -5.48
C LEU A 57 12.43 1.07 -6.20
N ASP A 58 11.65 0.71 -7.22
CA ASP A 58 10.72 1.60 -7.90
C ASP A 58 9.55 2.00 -6.99
N ARG A 59 8.96 3.14 -7.35
CA ARG A 59 7.84 3.76 -6.64
C ARG A 59 6.59 3.70 -7.52
N TRP A 60 5.46 3.46 -6.88
CA TRP A 60 4.14 3.47 -7.49
C TRP A 60 3.23 4.44 -6.75
N ASP A 61 2.62 5.36 -7.48
CA ASP A 61 1.58 6.25 -6.98
C ASP A 61 0.23 5.69 -7.44
N VAL A 62 -0.62 5.33 -6.48
CA VAL A 62 -1.88 4.60 -6.71
C VAL A 62 -3.03 5.42 -6.14
N GLU A 63 -4.08 5.60 -6.92
CA GLU A 63 -5.33 6.22 -6.48
C GLU A 63 -6.15 5.23 -5.65
N LEU A 64 -6.59 5.64 -4.46
CA LEU A 64 -7.50 4.85 -3.64
C LEU A 64 -8.91 4.88 -4.22
N THR A 65 -9.48 3.70 -4.45
CA THR A 65 -10.88 3.57 -4.83
C THR A 65 -11.78 3.41 -3.60
N ALA A 66 -13.09 3.55 -3.79
CA ALA A 66 -14.06 3.31 -2.71
C ALA A 66 -14.01 1.84 -2.22
N GLU A 67 -13.63 0.90 -3.08
CA GLU A 67 -13.48 -0.52 -2.73
C GLU A 67 -12.20 -0.83 -1.94
N ASP A 68 -11.17 0.02 -2.05
CA ASP A 68 -9.92 -0.13 -1.32
C ASP A 68 -10.03 0.32 0.14
N ILE A 69 -11.02 1.17 0.42
CA ILE A 69 -11.30 1.76 1.73
C ILE A 69 -12.31 0.88 2.46
N ARG A 70 -11.94 0.43 3.67
CA ARG A 70 -12.81 -0.38 4.53
C ARG A 70 -13.03 0.30 5.88
N ASP A 71 -14.27 0.30 6.35
CA ASP A 71 -14.69 0.79 7.66
C ASP A 71 -14.39 -0.19 8.82
#